data_AF-A0A3A5AGT4-F1
#
_entry.id   AF-A0A3A5AGT4-F1
#
_cell.length_a   1.000
_cell.length_b   1.000
_cell.length_c   1.000
_cell.angle_alpha   90.00
_cell.angle_beta   90.00
_cell.angle_gamma   90.00
#
_symmetry.space_group_name_H-M   'P 1'
#
loop_
_entity.id
_entity.type
_entity.pdbx_description
1 polymer ?
#
loop_
_entity_poly.entity_id
_entity_poly.type
_entity_poly.pdbx_seq_one_letter_code
_entity_poly.pdbx_strand_id
1 'polypeptide(L)'
;MTEINIRPMPRSYLKIPMRLRPCIPPFYLDIPPEGVSREDRELAYELFQALDPESKAWYRYNRPSLFADLEKSEKGKSSSISQREERKEGPRRRSRSHSKTMMNETKGGEG
;
A
#
# COMPACT_ATOMS: atom_id res chain seq x y z
N MET A 1 -10.96 -19.74 23.06
CA MET A 1 -10.24 -19.48 21.80
C MET A 1 -11.11 -18.53 21.01
N THR A 2 -10.58 -17.38 20.60
CA THR A 2 -11.35 -16.36 19.89
C THR A 2 -11.66 -16.86 18.48
N GLU A 3 -12.91 -16.81 18.04
CA GLU A 3 -13.26 -17.11 16.65
C GLU A 3 -13.09 -15.85 15.79
N ILE A 4 -12.28 -15.94 14.73
CA ILE A 4 -12.02 -14.83 13.81
C ILE A 4 -12.92 -14.95 12.57
N ASN A 5 -13.79 -13.97 12.36
CA ASN A 5 -14.74 -13.91 11.26
C ASN A 5 -14.38 -12.82 10.26
N ILE A 6 -13.37 -13.10 9.42
CA ILE A 6 -13.00 -12.24 8.28
C ILE A 6 -13.28 -13.01 7.00
N ARG A 7 -14.23 -12.48 6.22
CA ARG A 7 -14.73 -13.12 5.01
C ARG A 7 -14.83 -12.09 3.89
N PRO A 8 -14.70 -12.51 2.62
CA PRO A 8 -14.94 -11.62 1.50
C PRO A 8 -16.38 -11.10 1.53
N MET A 9 -16.55 -9.89 0.99
CA MET A 9 -17.85 -9.29 0.83
C MET A 9 -18.73 -10.16 -0.07
N PRO A 10 -19.99 -10.43 0.31
CA PRO A 10 -20.92 -11.15 -0.57
C PRO A 10 -21.03 -10.48 -1.93
N ARG A 11 -20.94 -11.26 -3.02
CA ARG A 11 -21.00 -10.72 -4.39
C ARG A 11 -22.28 -9.93 -4.69
N SER A 12 -23.37 -10.23 -3.99
CA SER A 12 -24.62 -9.47 -4.09
C SER A 12 -24.46 -8.01 -3.67
N TYR A 13 -23.57 -7.71 -2.71
CA TYR A 13 -23.38 -6.35 -2.18
C TYR A 13 -22.55 -5.46 -3.11
N LEU A 14 -21.85 -6.04 -4.09
CA LEU A 14 -21.13 -5.28 -5.12
C LEU A 14 -22.08 -4.38 -5.92
N LYS A 15 -23.33 -4.82 -6.11
CA LYS A 15 -24.38 -4.09 -6.81
C LYS A 15 -24.93 -2.90 -6.01
N ILE A 16 -24.65 -2.85 -4.71
CA ILE A 16 -25.16 -1.83 -3.81
C ILE A 16 -24.07 -0.75 -3.64
N PRO A 17 -24.41 0.55 -3.77
CA PRO A 17 -23.47 1.63 -3.49
C PRO A 17 -22.89 1.51 -2.07
N MET A 18 -21.59 1.79 -1.90
CA MET A 18 -20.88 1.56 -0.63
C MET A 18 -21.60 2.10 0.60
N ARG A 19 -22.21 3.29 0.50
CA ARG A 19 -22.93 3.96 1.59
C ARG A 19 -24.20 3.23 2.05
N LEU A 20 -24.78 2.40 1.19
CA LEU A 20 -26.03 1.66 1.43
C LEU A 20 -25.77 0.16 1.65
N ARG A 21 -24.50 -0.28 1.60
CA ARG A 21 -24.15 -1.67 1.89
C ARG A 21 -24.42 -1.98 3.36
N PRO A 22 -24.80 -3.22 3.70
CA PRO A 22 -24.91 -3.64 5.09
C PRO A 22 -23.62 -3.44 5.88
N CYS A 23 -23.75 -3.23 7.19
CA CYS A 23 -22.62 -3.18 8.09
C CYS A 23 -21.91 -4.54 8.11
N ILE A 24 -20.60 -4.51 8.35
CA ILE A 24 -19.79 -5.72 8.48
C ILE A 24 -20.19 -6.52 9.74
N PRO A 25 -20.09 -7.86 9.71
CA PRO A 25 -20.28 -8.66 10.91
C PRO A 25 -19.16 -8.42 11.94
N PRO A 26 -19.37 -8.80 13.21
CA PRO A 26 -18.31 -8.80 14.22
C PRO A 26 -17.10 -9.62 13.78
N PHE A 27 -15.89 -9.09 14.01
CA PHE A 27 -14.63 -9.73 13.62
C PHE A 27 -14.20 -10.85 14.56
N TYR A 28 -14.49 -10.68 15.84
CA TYR A 28 -14.10 -11.58 16.91
C TYR A 28 -15.37 -12.05 17.62
N LEU A 29 -15.55 -13.35 17.65
CA LEU A 29 -16.60 -14.04 18.39
C LEU A 29 -15.95 -14.82 19.53
N ASP A 30 -16.74 -15.14 20.56
CA ASP A 30 -16.28 -15.91 21.72
C ASP A 30 -15.00 -15.38 22.38
N ILE A 31 -14.96 -14.05 22.55
CA ILE A 31 -13.82 -13.33 23.13
C ILE A 31 -13.65 -13.78 24.60
N PRO A 32 -12.48 -14.32 24.99
CA PRO A 32 -12.23 -14.74 26.37
C PRO A 32 -12.15 -13.50 27.30
N PRO A 33 -12.30 -13.68 28.62
CA PRO A 33 -12.29 -12.55 29.57
C PRO A 33 -10.98 -11.75 29.56
N GLU A 34 -9.86 -12.35 29.13
CA GLU A 34 -8.56 -11.71 28.93
C GLU A 34 -8.52 -10.80 27.69
N GLY A 35 -9.54 -10.88 26.83
CA GLY A 35 -9.65 -10.11 25.59
C GLY A 35 -9.03 -10.81 24.37
N VAL A 36 -9.01 -10.09 23.24
CA VAL A 36 -8.44 -10.61 21.98
C VAL A 36 -6.92 -10.64 22.10
N SER A 37 -6.33 -11.82 21.92
CA SER A 37 -4.88 -11.99 22.00
C SER A 37 -4.17 -11.27 20.84
N ARG A 38 -2.88 -10.99 21.00
CA ARG A 38 -2.08 -10.40 19.91
C ARG A 38 -2.02 -11.32 18.69
N GLU A 39 -1.89 -12.62 18.91
CA GLU A 39 -1.86 -13.65 17.87
C GLU A 39 -3.17 -13.64 17.05
N ASP A 40 -4.32 -13.56 17.72
CA ASP A 40 -5.62 -13.46 17.05
C ASP A 40 -5.71 -12.20 16.18
N ARG A 41 -5.13 -11.08 16.64
CA ARG A 41 -5.11 -9.82 15.87
C ARG A 41 -4.20 -9.91 14.65
N GLU A 42 -3.05 -10.56 14.77
CA GLU A 42 -2.10 -10.79 13.67
C GLU A 42 -2.71 -11.72 12.62
N LEU A 43 -3.35 -12.82 13.05
CA LEU A 43 -4.09 -13.72 12.16
C LEU A 43 -5.26 -13.00 11.46
N ALA A 44 -6.02 -12.19 12.18
CA ALA A 44 -7.08 -11.38 11.61
C ALA A 44 -6.55 -10.39 10.54
N TYR A 45 -5.39 -9.79 10.80
CA TYR A 45 -4.75 -8.90 9.83
C TYR A 45 -4.29 -9.64 8.57
N GLU A 46 -3.73 -10.84 8.71
CA GLU A 46 -3.34 -11.69 7.58
C GLU A 46 -4.56 -12.06 6.71
N LEU A 47 -5.66 -12.49 7.34
CA LEU A 47 -6.91 -12.78 6.64
C LEU A 47 -7.47 -11.55 5.92
N PHE A 48 -7.42 -10.37 6.56
CA PHE A 48 -7.82 -9.11 5.92
C PHE A 48 -6.95 -8.79 4.71
N GLN A 49 -5.64 -9.04 4.79
CA GLN A 49 -4.73 -8.79 3.66
C GLN A 49 -4.94 -9.76 2.50
N ALA A 50 -5.42 -10.98 2.76
CA ALA A 50 -5.78 -11.93 1.72
C ALA A 50 -7.09 -11.57 0.97
N LEU A 51 -7.88 -10.61 1.46
CA LEU A 51 -9.12 -10.20 0.80
C LEU A 51 -8.88 -9.43 -0.50
N ASP A 52 -9.88 -9.47 -1.38
CA ASP A 52 -9.92 -8.64 -2.57
C ASP A 52 -10.04 -7.13 -2.22
N PRO A 53 -9.65 -6.23 -3.13
CA PRO A 53 -9.67 -4.78 -2.88
C PRO A 53 -11.06 -4.22 -2.51
N GLU A 54 -12.13 -4.76 -3.09
CA GLU A 54 -13.50 -4.27 -2.84
C GLU A 54 -13.98 -4.65 -1.45
N SER A 55 -13.68 -5.88 -1.01
CA SER A 55 -13.88 -6.35 0.35
C SER A 55 -13.08 -5.53 1.35
N LYS A 56 -11.79 -5.25 1.07
CA LYS A 56 -10.97 -4.37 1.93
C LYS A 56 -11.58 -2.98 2.07
N ALA A 57 -12.07 -2.39 0.98
CA ALA A 57 -12.73 -1.09 1.00
C ALA A 57 -14.02 -1.11 1.82
N TRP A 58 -14.81 -2.18 1.75
CA TRP A 58 -16.02 -2.35 2.56
C TRP A 58 -15.71 -2.40 4.06
N TYR A 59 -14.66 -3.13 4.45
CA TYR A 59 -14.18 -3.16 5.83
C TYR A 59 -13.67 -1.79 6.30
N ARG A 60 -12.87 -1.08 5.48
CA ARG A 60 -12.35 0.25 5.82
C ARG A 60 -13.43 1.32 5.92
N TYR A 61 -14.48 1.23 5.10
CA TYR A 61 -15.63 2.12 5.17
C TYR A 61 -16.37 2.00 6.51
N ASN A 62 -16.58 0.77 6.99
CA ASN A 62 -17.27 0.51 8.24
C ASN A 62 -16.37 0.72 9.48
N ARG A 63 -15.08 0.44 9.36
CA ARG A 63 -14.09 0.58 10.45
C ARG A 63 -12.79 1.20 9.92
N PRO A 64 -12.70 2.53 9.86
CA PRO A 64 -11.52 3.23 9.31
C PRO A 64 -10.22 2.93 10.04
N SER A 65 -10.30 2.68 11.36
CA SER A 65 -9.16 2.39 12.24
C SER A 65 -8.79 0.90 12.30
N LEU A 66 -9.41 0.04 11.48
CA LEU A 66 -9.15 -1.39 11.49
C LEU A 66 -7.67 -1.70 11.15
N PHE A 67 -6.97 -2.35 12.08
CA PHE A 67 -5.54 -2.70 11.99
C PHE A 67 -4.56 -1.52 11.82
N ALA A 68 -4.98 -0.29 12.18
CA ALA A 68 -4.12 0.89 12.03
C ALA A 68 -2.81 0.82 12.84
N ASP A 69 -2.79 0.05 13.93
CA ASP A 69 -1.62 -0.23 14.74
C ASP A 69 -0.67 -1.24 14.09
N LEU A 70 -1.20 -2.26 13.41
CA LEU A 70 -0.40 -3.26 12.70
C LEU A 70 0.19 -2.69 11.40
N GLU A 71 -0.54 -1.85 10.67
CA GLU A 71 -0.04 -1.20 9.45
C GLU A 71 1.15 -0.27 9.69
N LYS A 72 1.20 0.40 10.85
CA LYS A 72 2.35 1.25 11.24
C LYS A 72 3.61 0.42 11.45
N SER A 73 3.47 -0.82 11.94
CA SER A 73 4.61 -1.70 12.18
C SER A 73 5.25 -2.22 10.88
N GLU A 74 4.44 -2.41 9.82
CA GLU A 74 4.93 -2.85 8.51
C GLU A 74 5.69 -1.75 7.77
N LYS A 75 5.22 -0.49 7.83
CA LYS A 75 5.94 0.66 7.22
C LYS A 75 7.30 0.93 7.87
N GLY A 76 7.50 0.51 9.12
CA GLY A 76 8.79 0.59 9.80
C GLY A 76 9.82 -0.46 9.36
N LYS A 77 9.38 -1.57 8.75
CA LYS A 77 10.29 -2.65 8.29
C LYS A 77 10.78 -2.44 6.86
N SER A 78 10.12 -1.61 6.06
CA SER A 78 10.44 -1.42 4.63
C SER A 78 11.65 -0.50 4.36
N SER A 79 12.32 0.05 5.37
CA SER A 79 13.39 1.05 5.16
C SER A 79 14.84 0.56 5.34
N SER A 80 15.10 -0.73 5.58
CA SER A 80 16.47 -1.21 5.89
C SER A 80 17.07 -2.24 4.93
N ILE A 81 16.45 -2.56 3.79
CA ILE A 81 17.06 -3.41 2.75
C ILE A 81 17.11 -2.65 1.42
N SER A 82 18.15 -1.84 1.26
CA SER A 82 18.67 -1.37 -0.05
C SER A 82 20.04 -0.69 0.12
N GLN A 83 21.03 -1.40 0.70
CA GLN A 83 22.44 -1.02 0.57
C GLN A 83 23.33 -2.26 0.53
N ARG A 84 23.64 -2.74 -0.68
CA ARG A 84 24.86 -3.50 -1.01
C ARG A 84 25.00 -3.44 -2.53
N GLU A 85 25.54 -2.36 -3.07
CA GLU A 85 26.96 -2.18 -3.36
C GLU A 85 27.55 -3.36 -4.17
N GLU A 86 27.54 -3.23 -5.49
CA GLU A 86 28.57 -3.83 -6.34
C GLU A 86 29.16 -2.72 -7.22
N ARG A 87 30.21 -2.09 -6.68
CA ARG A 87 31.17 -1.31 -7.45
C ARG A 87 32.03 -2.30 -8.24
N LYS A 88 32.07 -2.19 -9.57
CA LYS A 88 33.24 -2.61 -10.34
C LYS A 88 33.66 -1.51 -11.29
N GLU A 89 34.93 -1.16 -11.15
CA GLU A 89 35.70 -0.13 -11.84
C GLU A 89 35.72 -0.30 -13.36
N GLY A 90 35.94 0.83 -14.06
CA GLY A 90 35.97 0.94 -15.53
C GLY A 90 37.16 0.23 -16.23
N PRO A 91 37.43 0.58 -17.50
CA PRO A 91 38.37 1.68 -17.71
C PRO A 91 38.08 2.64 -18.88
N ARG A 92 38.70 3.82 -18.72
CA ARG A 92 38.89 4.95 -19.63
C ARG A 92 39.24 4.57 -21.08
N ARG A 93 38.72 5.33 -22.06
CA ARG A 93 39.42 5.81 -23.28
C ARG A 93 38.57 6.90 -23.97
N ARG A 94 38.95 8.18 -23.82
CA ARG A 94 39.75 9.04 -24.73
C ARG A 94 39.04 9.45 -26.04
N SER A 95 38.54 10.70 -25.98
CA SER A 95 38.75 11.79 -26.95
C SER A 95 38.22 11.64 -28.39
N ARG A 96 37.32 12.55 -28.79
CA ARG A 96 37.57 13.39 -29.98
C ARG A 96 36.76 14.69 -29.97
N SER A 97 37.50 15.79 -30.09
CA SER A 97 37.09 17.18 -30.24
C SER A 97 36.53 17.48 -31.64
N HIS A 98 35.64 18.48 -31.75
CA HIS A 98 35.63 19.59 -32.73
C HIS A 98 34.27 20.33 -32.59
N SER A 99 34.23 21.54 -32.02
CA SER A 99 34.30 22.84 -32.72
C SER A 99 33.10 23.10 -33.63
N LYS A 100 32.31 24.16 -33.37
CA LYS A 100 32.34 25.44 -34.12
C LYS A 100 31.07 26.29 -33.90
N THR A 101 31.32 27.49 -33.38
CA THR A 101 30.71 28.82 -33.54
C THR A 101 29.57 29.02 -34.54
N MET A 102 28.61 29.91 -34.18
CA MET A 102 28.06 31.09 -34.89
C MET A 102 26.58 31.28 -34.47
N MET A 103 26.25 32.29 -33.66
CA MET A 103 25.65 33.56 -34.11
C MET A 103 24.46 33.39 -35.07
N ASN A 104 23.29 33.88 -34.67
CA ASN A 104 22.60 34.94 -35.43
C ASN A 104 21.41 35.51 -34.63
N GLU A 105 21.47 36.83 -34.46
CA GLU A 105 20.31 37.70 -34.25
C GLU A 105 19.34 37.58 -35.42
N THR A 106 18.03 37.67 -35.19
CA THR A 106 17.15 38.31 -36.17
C THR A 106 16.01 39.04 -35.47
N LYS A 107 15.88 40.30 -35.85
CA LYS A 107 14.89 41.32 -35.49
C LYS A 107 13.48 40.99 -35.99
N GLY A 108 12.50 41.68 -35.40
CA GLY A 108 11.29 42.16 -36.07
C GLY A 108 10.10 41.19 -35.99
N GLY A 109 8.87 41.62 -35.82
CA GLY A 109 8.34 42.97 -35.92
C GLY A 109 6.88 43.02 -35.48
N GLU A 110 6.44 44.27 -35.32
CA GLU A 110 5.08 44.70 -35.04
C GLU A 110 4.07 44.22 -36.09
N GLY A 111 2.82 44.07 -35.64
CA GLY A 111 1.63 43.85 -36.46
C GLY A 111 0.40 43.83 -35.56
#